data_AF-A0A3B8W1E9-F1
#
_entry.id   AF-A0A3B8W1E9-F1
#
_cell.length_a   1.000
_cell.length_b   1.000
_cell.length_c   1.000
_cell.angle_alpha   90.00
_cell.angle_beta   90.00
_cell.angle_gamma   90.00
#
_symmetry.space_group_name_H-M   'P 1'
#
loop_
_entity.id
_entity.type
_entity.pdbx_description
1 polymer ?
#
loop_
_entity_poly.entity_id
_entity_poly.type
_entity_poly.pdbx_seq_one_letter_code
_entity_poly.pdbx_strand_id
1 'polypeptide(L)'
;MSKATQLLEALDHAEANVQHMATWSERQLAERLEVVHIQSQLAEEKKDTAALELLEVWRSQLIAARLYKAEHHVPDTLSEIKQAIAEIETIQNHADDRQEALGEEPEVPEPSRPSPKQRPHSVPADSQLGLF
;
A
#
# COMPACT_ATOMS: atom_id res chain seq x y z
N MET A 1 12.44 -14.01 23.54
CA MET A 1 13.68 -13.26 23.84
C MET A 1 13.35 -12.19 24.88
N SER A 2 14.24 -11.92 25.85
CA SER A 2 14.01 -10.86 26.85
C SER A 2 14.48 -9.50 26.32
N LYS A 3 13.95 -8.39 26.86
CA LYS A 3 14.42 -7.03 26.50
C LYS A 3 15.89 -6.81 26.84
N ALA A 4 16.37 -7.39 27.95
CA ALA A 4 17.79 -7.33 28.32
C ALA A 4 18.68 -8.05 27.29
N THR A 5 18.22 -9.19 26.76
CA THR A 5 18.93 -9.89 25.67
C THR A 5 18.97 -9.04 24.40
N GLN A 6 17.84 -8.42 24.03
CA GLN A 6 17.75 -7.55 22.87
C GLN A 6 18.62 -6.29 23.01
N LEU A 7 18.72 -5.73 24.21
CA LEU A 7 19.57 -4.59 24.52
C LEU A 7 21.04 -4.93 24.32
N LEU A 8 21.50 -6.05 24.89
CA LEU A 8 22.87 -6.54 24.71
C LEU A 8 23.17 -6.81 23.23
N GLU A 9 22.28 -7.50 22.53
CA GLU A 9 22.45 -7.78 21.11
C GLU A 9 22.52 -6.49 20.27
N ALA A 10 21.68 -5.50 20.58
CA ALA A 10 21.69 -4.20 19.90
C ALA A 10 23.00 -3.44 20.14
N LEU A 11 23.56 -3.51 21.35
CA LEU A 11 24.84 -2.88 21.70
C LEU A 11 26.02 -3.61 21.05
N ASP A 12 26.05 -4.94 21.12
CA ASP A 12 27.12 -5.77 20.56
C ASP A 12 27.24 -5.63 19.03
N HIS A 13 26.12 -5.39 18.35
CA HIS A 13 26.06 -5.23 16.90
C HIS A 13 25.78 -3.78 16.46
N ALA A 14 26.06 -2.79 17.31
CA ALA A 14 25.67 -1.40 17.06
C ALA A 14 26.18 -0.87 15.71
N GLU A 15 27.45 -1.10 15.38
CA GLU A 15 28.04 -0.65 14.11
C GLU A 15 27.41 -1.34 12.90
N ALA A 16 27.23 -2.67 12.96
CA ALA A 16 26.60 -3.44 11.89
C ALA A 16 25.13 -3.00 11.68
N ASN A 17 24.40 -2.73 12.76
CA ASN A 17 23.04 -2.23 12.71
C ASN A 17 22.98 -0.85 12.03
N VAL A 18 23.88 0.06 12.40
CA VAL A 18 23.98 1.40 11.81
C VAL A 18 24.26 1.31 10.30
N GLN A 19 25.24 0.51 9.90
CA GLN A 19 25.59 0.32 8.49
C GLN A 19 24.44 -0.30 7.69
N HIS A 20 23.77 -1.30 8.24
CA HIS A 20 22.59 -1.92 7.62
C HIS A 20 21.44 -0.93 7.48
N MET A 21 21.11 -0.18 8.54
CA MET A 21 20.04 0.84 8.47
C MET A 21 20.38 1.99 7.54
N ALA A 22 21.66 2.33 7.36
CA ALA A 22 22.07 3.36 6.41
C ALA A 22 21.74 3.01 4.95
N THR A 23 21.49 1.73 4.64
CA THR A 23 21.02 1.32 3.31
C THR A 23 19.52 1.58 3.12
N TRP A 24 18.76 1.90 4.16
CA TRP A 24 17.33 2.19 4.03
C TRP A 24 17.10 3.56 3.38
N SER A 25 15.89 3.79 2.88
CA SER A 25 15.52 5.10 2.37
C SER A 25 15.34 6.11 3.51
N GLU A 26 15.52 7.40 3.23
CA GLU A 26 15.24 8.47 4.21
C GLU A 26 13.82 8.40 4.77
N ARG A 27 12.84 8.03 3.93
CA ARG A 27 11.46 7.83 4.36
C ARG A 27 11.34 6.71 5.40
N GLN A 28 11.96 5.56 5.15
CA GLN A 28 11.93 4.43 6.09
C GLN A 28 12.61 4.78 7.42
N LEU A 29 13.73 5.50 7.38
CA LEU A 29 14.42 5.95 8.59
C LEU A 29 13.58 6.95 9.40
N ALA A 30 12.88 7.86 8.72
CA ALA A 30 11.96 8.80 9.36
C ALA A 30 10.76 8.10 10.00
N GLU A 31 10.08 7.22 9.26
CA GLU A 31 8.94 6.43 9.77
C GLU A 31 9.35 5.59 10.98
N ARG A 32 10.54 4.97 10.94
CA ARG A 32 11.02 4.16 12.06
C ARG A 32 11.34 4.99 13.30
N LEU A 33 11.91 6.18 13.14
CA LEU A 33 12.15 7.10 14.24
C LEU A 33 10.84 7.55 14.91
N GLU A 34 9.80 7.81 14.14
CA GLU A 34 8.47 8.16 14.66
C GLU A 34 7.87 7.00 15.46
N VAL A 35 7.94 5.78 14.94
CA VAL A 35 7.47 4.57 15.67
C VAL A 35 8.22 4.41 16.99
N VAL A 36 9.54 4.55 16.99
CA VAL A 36 10.35 4.45 18.23
C VAL A 36 9.95 5.55 19.22
N HIS A 37 9.69 6.77 18.75
CA HIS A 37 9.24 7.87 19.61
C HIS A 37 7.89 7.57 20.28
N ILE A 38 6.90 7.12 19.51
CA ILE A 38 5.57 6.75 20.05
C ILE A 38 5.70 5.60 21.05
N GLN A 39 6.54 4.60 20.75
CA GLN A 39 6.78 3.48 21.65
C GLN A 39 7.48 3.93 22.95
N SER A 40 8.39 4.90 22.89
CA SER A 40 9.03 5.48 24.07
C SER A 40 8.00 6.18 24.96
N GLN A 41 7.10 6.98 24.39
CA GLN A 41 6.02 7.63 25.15
C GLN A 41 5.14 6.59 25.86
N LEU A 42 4.74 5.53 25.15
CA LEU A 42 3.94 4.46 25.74
C LEU A 42 4.69 3.69 26.83
N ALA A 43 5.99 3.47 26.67
CA ALA A 43 6.83 2.83 27.67
C ALA A 43 6.98 3.71 28.93
N GLU A 44 7.10 5.03 28.76
CA GLU A 44 7.12 6.00 29.85
C GLU A 44 5.80 6.02 30.63
N GLU A 45 4.65 6.09 29.94
CA GLU A 45 3.32 6.01 30.56
C GLU A 45 3.15 4.73 31.39
N LYS A 46 3.69 3.62 30.90
CA LYS A 46 3.65 2.30 31.57
C LYS A 46 4.76 2.09 32.60
N LYS A 47 5.70 3.05 32.74
CA LYS A 47 6.90 2.94 33.58
C LYS A 47 7.73 1.69 33.26
N ASP A 48 7.77 1.28 32.00
CA ASP A 48 8.54 0.14 31.50
C ASP A 48 9.97 0.59 31.19
N THR A 49 10.80 0.71 32.23
CA THR A 49 12.18 1.22 32.11
C THR A 49 13.05 0.37 31.19
N ALA A 50 12.88 -0.96 31.22
CA ALA A 50 13.61 -1.86 30.34
C ALA A 50 13.26 -1.65 28.85
N ALA A 51 12.01 -1.29 28.54
CA ALA A 51 11.64 -0.91 27.18
C ALA A 51 12.23 0.45 26.80
N LEU A 52 12.22 1.43 27.71
CA LEU A 52 12.79 2.75 27.47
C LEU A 52 14.29 2.68 27.12
N GLU A 53 15.08 1.93 27.89
CA GLU A 53 16.51 1.75 27.63
C GLU A 53 16.77 1.16 26.24
N LEU A 54 16.02 0.12 25.87
CA LEU A 54 16.13 -0.50 24.55
C LEU A 54 15.76 0.47 23.42
N LEU A 55 14.67 1.20 23.58
CA LEU A 55 14.19 2.16 22.59
C LEU A 55 15.15 3.35 22.43
N GLU A 56 15.83 3.78 23.50
CA GLU A 56 16.86 4.82 23.43
C GLU A 56 18.06 4.38 22.60
N VAL A 57 18.51 3.12 22.76
CA VAL A 57 19.57 2.54 21.93
C VAL A 57 19.16 2.48 20.46
N TRP A 58 17.95 1.99 20.17
CA TRP A 58 17.46 1.94 18.79
C TRP A 58 17.31 3.33 18.17
N ARG A 59 16.81 4.31 18.91
CA ARG A 59 16.72 5.70 18.46
C ARG A 59 18.10 6.25 18.11
N SER A 60 19.10 6.01 18.97
CA SER A 60 20.47 6.47 18.76
C SER A 60 21.10 5.84 17.52
N GLN A 61 20.88 4.54 17.30
CA GLN A 61 21.39 3.86 16.10
C GLN A 61 20.69 4.33 14.82
N LEU A 62 19.39 4.63 14.84
CA LEU A 62 18.68 5.22 13.69
C LEU A 62 19.23 6.61 13.33
N ILE A 63 19.51 7.44 14.33
CA ILE A 63 20.14 8.76 14.10
C ILE A 63 21.55 8.58 13.53
N ALA A 64 22.35 7.68 14.10
CA ALA A 64 23.68 7.37 13.61
C ALA A 64 23.65 6.83 12.17
N ALA A 65 22.66 6.03 11.79
CA ALA A 65 22.49 5.53 10.42
C ALA A 65 22.25 6.67 9.42
N ARG A 66 21.42 7.67 9.77
CA ARG A 66 21.19 8.85 8.91
C ARG A 66 22.46 9.70 8.76
N LEU A 67 23.24 9.85 9.84
CA LEU A 67 24.52 10.55 9.80
C LEU A 67 25.53 9.80 8.92
N TYR A 68 25.70 8.49 9.16
CA TYR A 68 26.57 7.62 8.36
C TYR A 68 26.22 7.69 6.87
N LYS A 69 24.93 7.63 6.54
CA LYS A 69 24.41 7.77 5.18
C LYS A 69 24.80 9.11 4.54
N ALA A 70 24.64 10.21 5.27
CA ALA A 70 25.01 11.55 4.79
C ALA A 70 26.54 11.70 4.61
N GLU A 71 27.34 11.19 5.54
CA GLU A 71 28.81 11.27 5.51
C GLU A 71 29.41 10.43 4.37
N HIS A 72 28.88 9.23 4.15
CA HIS A 72 29.37 8.29 3.14
C HIS A 72 28.62 8.35 1.80
N HIS A 73 27.69 9.31 1.65
CA HIS A 73 26.92 9.50 0.42
C HIS A 73 26.20 8.21 -0.02
N VAL A 74 25.68 7.44 0.95
CA VAL A 74 24.95 6.20 0.65
C VAL A 74 23.62 6.59 -0.01
N PRO A 75 23.39 6.23 -1.28
CA PRO A 75 22.16 6.61 -1.96
C PRO A 75 20.95 5.96 -1.29
N ASP A 76 19.77 6.54 -1.46
CA ASP A 76 18.53 5.81 -1.24
C ASP A 76 18.51 4.63 -2.23
N THR A 77 18.83 3.43 -1.74
CA THR A 77 19.09 2.28 -2.60
C THR A 77 17.85 1.93 -3.41
N LEU A 78 17.84 2.13 -4.74
CA LEU A 78 17.01 1.49 -5.80
C LEU A 78 15.49 1.27 -5.54
N SER A 79 14.97 1.70 -4.41
CA SER A 79 13.68 1.35 -3.84
C SER A 79 12.63 2.26 -4.42
N GLU A 80 12.91 3.53 -4.71
CA GLU A 80 11.94 4.37 -5.41
C GLU A 80 11.62 3.81 -6.80
N ILE A 81 12.61 3.30 -7.54
CA ILE A 81 12.36 2.69 -8.86
C ILE A 81 11.64 1.35 -8.72
N LYS A 82 12.08 0.45 -7.82
CA LYS A 82 11.39 -0.84 -7.63
C LYS A 82 10.00 -0.70 -7.01
N GLN A 83 9.81 0.28 -6.14
CA GLN A 83 8.54 0.60 -5.51
C GLN A 83 7.62 1.32 -6.49
N ALA A 84 8.13 2.24 -7.31
CA ALA A 84 7.37 2.79 -8.44
C ALA A 84 7.02 1.71 -9.46
N ILE A 85 7.92 0.75 -9.74
CA ILE A 85 7.60 -0.40 -10.61
C ILE A 85 6.51 -1.26 -9.97
N ALA A 86 6.60 -1.59 -8.69
CA ALA A 86 5.55 -2.35 -7.99
C ALA A 86 4.21 -1.59 -7.92
N GLU A 87 4.24 -0.27 -7.75
CA GLU A 87 3.06 0.60 -7.80
C GLU A 87 2.46 0.65 -9.23
N ILE A 88 3.29 0.67 -10.28
CA ILE A 88 2.83 0.62 -11.67
C ILE A 88 2.25 -0.76 -12.00
N GLU A 89 2.89 -1.84 -11.59
CA GLU A 89 2.43 -3.22 -11.79
C GLU A 89 1.09 -3.47 -11.07
N THR A 90 0.91 -2.94 -9.85
CA THR A 90 -0.38 -3.02 -9.13
C THR A 90 -1.47 -2.19 -9.81
N ILE A 91 -1.17 -1.02 -10.37
CA ILE A 91 -2.14 -0.22 -11.13
C ILE A 91 -2.54 -0.94 -12.43
N GLN A 92 -1.60 -1.58 -13.14
CA GLN A 92 -1.88 -2.34 -14.35
C GLN A 92 -2.80 -3.53 -14.06
N ASN A 93 -2.51 -4.31 -13.01
CA ASN A 93 -3.38 -5.42 -12.60
C ASN A 93 -4.81 -4.94 -12.29
N HIS A 94 -4.97 -3.81 -11.59
CA HIS A 94 -6.30 -3.24 -11.34
C HIS A 94 -7.00 -2.65 -12.57
N ALA A 95 -6.24 -2.26 -13.60
CA ALA A 95 -6.79 -1.80 -14.87
C ALA A 95 -7.26 -2.97 -15.74
N ASP A 96 -6.49 -4.07 -15.76
CA ASP A 96 -6.84 -5.32 -16.44
C ASP A 96 -8.07 -5.96 -15.81
N ASP A 97 -8.14 -6.01 -14.46
CA ASP A 97 -9.33 -6.46 -13.72
C ASP A 97 -10.59 -5.63 -14.07
N ARG A 98 -10.41 -4.32 -14.31
CA ARG A 98 -11.51 -3.42 -14.69
C ARG A 98 -11.94 -3.62 -16.15
N GLN A 99 -11.05 -4.06 -17.04
CA GLN A 99 -11.40 -4.42 -18.41
C GLN A 99 -12.09 -5.78 -18.49
N GLU A 100 -11.70 -6.77 -17.68
CA GLU A 100 -12.42 -8.05 -17.58
C GLU A 100 -13.85 -7.85 -17.03
N ALA A 101 -14.04 -7.01 -16.02
CA ALA A 101 -15.37 -6.70 -15.48
C ALA A 101 -16.30 -5.92 -16.42
N LEU A 102 -15.78 -5.35 -17.52
CA LEU A 102 -16.57 -4.68 -18.57
C LEU A 102 -16.81 -5.56 -19.80
N GLY A 103 -16.24 -6.77 -19.85
CA GLY A 103 -16.36 -7.73 -20.94
C GLY A 103 -17.47 -8.78 -20.78
N GLU A 104 -18.13 -8.85 -19.62
CA GLU A 104 -19.28 -9.73 -19.42
C GLU A 104 -20.58 -9.00 -19.83
N GLU A 105 -21.01 -9.21 -21.07
CA GLU A 105 -22.37 -8.90 -21.50
C GLU A 105 -23.38 -9.57 -20.56
N PRO A 106 -24.38 -8.85 -20.01
CA PRO A 106 -25.37 -9.47 -19.16
C PRO A 106 -26.29 -10.36 -20.00
N GLU A 107 -26.32 -11.67 -19.73
CA GLU A 107 -27.40 -12.56 -20.14
C GLU A 107 -28.74 -11.94 -19.69
N VAL A 108 -29.55 -11.54 -20.66
CA VAL A 108 -30.84 -10.88 -20.46
C VAL A 108 -31.80 -11.85 -19.75
N PRO A 109 -32.31 -11.56 -18.54
CA PRO A 109 -33.37 -12.36 -17.96
C PRO A 109 -34.72 -11.88 -18.52
N GLU A 110 -35.41 -12.72 -19.27
CA GLU A 110 -36.76 -12.44 -19.80
C GLU A 110 -37.76 -12.12 -18.66
N PRO A 111 -38.41 -10.94 -18.66
CA PRO A 111 -39.49 -10.67 -17.73
C PRO A 111 -40.83 -11.14 -18.32
N SER A 112 -41.35 -12.24 -17.79
CA SER A 112 -42.74 -12.67 -17.97
C SER A 112 -43.72 -11.71 -17.25
N ARG A 113 -44.59 -10.98 -17.99
CA ARG A 113 -45.95 -10.51 -17.59
C ARG A 113 -46.56 -9.51 -18.61
N PRO A 114 -47.87 -9.19 -18.55
CA PRO A 114 -49.06 -9.98 -18.86
C PRO A 114 -49.85 -9.38 -20.06
N SER A 115 -50.82 -10.11 -20.61
CA SER A 115 -51.66 -9.67 -21.76
C SER A 115 -52.48 -8.39 -21.51
N PRO A 116 -52.74 -7.60 -22.57
CA PRO A 116 -54.04 -6.95 -22.73
C PRO A 116 -54.71 -7.27 -24.08
N LYS A 117 -56.05 -7.28 -24.02
CA LYS A 117 -57.02 -7.73 -25.02
C LYS A 117 -57.18 -6.81 -26.25
N GLN A 118 -57.54 -7.46 -27.38
CA GLN A 118 -58.41 -6.98 -28.50
C GLN A 118 -57.80 -5.94 -29.46
N ARG A 119 -57.99 -5.95 -30.79
CA ARG A 119 -58.92 -6.62 -31.73
C ARG A 119 -58.34 -6.51 -33.17
N PRO A 120 -58.93 -7.19 -34.18
CA PRO A 120 -58.27 -7.50 -35.45
C PRO A 120 -58.48 -6.41 -36.49
N HIS A 121 -57.54 -6.22 -37.42
CA HIS A 121 -57.88 -5.90 -38.80
C HIS A 121 -56.78 -6.31 -39.78
N SER A 122 -57.27 -6.82 -40.89
CA SER A 122 -56.63 -7.47 -42.02
C SER A 122 -56.22 -6.48 -43.12
N VAL A 123 -55.46 -7.02 -44.08
CA VAL A 123 -55.22 -6.60 -45.48
C VAL A 123 -54.20 -5.47 -45.75
N PRO A 124 -53.57 -5.44 -46.97
CA PRO A 124 -52.13 -5.46 -47.12
C PRO A 124 -51.63 -4.32 -48.05
N ALA A 125 -50.35 -4.42 -48.44
CA ALA A 125 -49.77 -3.97 -49.70
C ALA A 125 -50.07 -2.56 -50.25
N ASP A 126 -48.95 -1.92 -50.56
CA ASP A 126 -48.75 -0.92 -51.60
C ASP A 126 -49.11 0.55 -51.34
N SER A 127 -48.16 1.33 -51.84
CA SER A 127 -48.25 2.69 -52.33
C SER A 127 -48.02 3.85 -51.35
N GLN A 128 -46.87 4.46 -51.61
CA GLN A 128 -46.70 5.87 -51.98
C GLN A 128 -46.35 6.85 -50.85
N LEU A 129 -45.08 7.26 -50.92
CA LEU A 129 -44.62 8.64 -51.10
C LEU A 129 -45.49 9.74 -50.48
N GLY A 130 -44.89 10.51 -49.57
CA GLY A 130 -45.45 11.81 -49.20
C GLY A 130 -44.78 12.45 -48.00
N LEU A 131 -43.74 13.23 -48.29
CA LEU A 131 -43.43 14.54 -47.68
C LEU A 131 -43.79 14.75 -46.21
N PHE A 132 -42.76 14.87 -45.37
CA PHE A 132 -42.39 16.14 -44.73
C PHE A 132 -40.87 16.26 -44.69
#